data_AF-S1PV36-F1
#
_entry.id   AF-S1PV36-F1
#
_cell.length_a   1.000
_cell.length_b   1.000
_cell.length_c   1.000
_cell.angle_alpha   90.00
_cell.angle_beta   90.00
_cell.angle_gamma   90.00
#
_symmetry.space_group_name_H-M   'P 1'
#
loop_
_entity.id
_entity.type
_entity.pdbx_description
1 polymer ?
#
loop_
_entity_poly.entity_id
_entity_poly.type
_entity_poly.pdbx_seq_one_letter_code
_entity_poly.pdbx_strand_id
1 'polypeptide(L)'
;MSAELKLVLINLLEEEFGHGMDKVTFDYVLQKKIKSLGCELQRCFTVRLKGDRRGFIDLLVISPDGQRCAVEVDNRSPRQRSLMKIRALPEGISGFVFLRDGKHPQRYIADGVDVIRATRFK
;
A
#
# COMPACT_ATOMS: atom_id res chain seq x y z
N MET A 1 -20.95 -7.28 -8.40
CA MET A 1 -20.08 -6.08 -8.31
C MET A 1 -18.69 -6.58 -8.00
N SER A 2 -17.67 -6.21 -8.80
CA SER A 2 -16.27 -6.45 -8.44
C SER A 2 -16.01 -5.72 -7.12
N ALA A 3 -15.46 -6.41 -6.11
CA ALA A 3 -15.06 -5.76 -4.87
C ALA A 3 -13.94 -4.75 -5.20
N GLU A 4 -13.98 -3.55 -4.62
CA GLU A 4 -12.94 -2.55 -4.84
C GLU A 4 -11.56 -3.12 -4.49
N LEU A 5 -10.63 -3.11 -5.46
CA LEU A 5 -9.30 -3.72 -5.33
C LEU A 5 -8.58 -3.30 -4.04
N LYS A 6 -8.73 -2.05 -3.60
CA LYS A 6 -8.20 -1.58 -2.32
C LYS A 6 -8.66 -2.43 -1.14
N LEU A 7 -9.96 -2.69 -1.02
CA LEU A 7 -10.51 -3.50 0.06
C LEU A 7 -10.03 -4.96 -0.02
N VAL A 8 -9.95 -5.52 -1.24
CA VAL A 8 -9.41 -6.86 -1.47
C VAL A 8 -7.96 -6.95 -0.98
N LEU A 9 -7.12 -5.98 -1.34
CA LEU A 9 -5.72 -5.94 -0.91
C LEU A 9 -5.58 -5.75 0.59
N ILE A 10 -6.38 -4.90 1.21
CA ILE A 10 -6.34 -4.69 2.66
C ILE A 10 -6.69 -6.00 3.38
N ASN A 11 -7.76 -6.69 2.97
CA ASN A 11 -8.17 -7.95 3.56
C ASN A 11 -7.16 -9.09 3.34
N LEU A 12 -6.42 -9.07 2.23
CA LEU A 12 -5.36 -10.04 1.94
C LEU A 12 -4.10 -9.81 2.79
N LEU A 13 -3.81 -8.57 3.17
CA LEU A 13 -2.49 -8.17 3.66
C LEU A 13 -2.47 -7.80 5.15
N GLU A 14 -3.59 -7.31 5.69
CA GLU A 14 -3.65 -6.87 7.08
C GLU A 14 -3.37 -8.02 8.04
N GLU A 15 -2.41 -7.82 8.95
CA GLU A 15 -2.02 -8.81 9.99
C GLU A 15 -1.49 -10.17 9.49
N GLU A 16 -1.19 -10.27 8.21
CA GLU A 16 -0.80 -11.51 7.52
C GLU A 16 0.73 -11.74 7.42
N PHE A 17 1.53 -10.94 8.12
CA PHE A 17 2.99 -10.96 8.08
C PHE A 17 3.58 -11.24 9.47
N GLY A 18 4.76 -11.90 9.50
CA GLY A 18 5.53 -12.10 10.72
C GLY A 18 6.29 -10.84 11.16
N HIS A 19 6.60 -10.72 12.45
CA HIS A 19 7.44 -9.63 12.96
C HIS A 19 8.92 -9.86 12.61
N GLY A 20 9.69 -8.76 12.56
CA GLY A 20 11.15 -8.82 12.45
C GLY A 20 11.69 -9.20 11.08
N MET A 21 10.84 -9.29 10.04
CA MET A 21 11.31 -9.53 8.68
C MET A 21 12.16 -8.37 8.18
N ASP A 22 13.28 -8.69 7.54
CA ASP A 22 14.07 -7.70 6.82
C ASP A 22 13.27 -7.15 5.62
N LYS A 23 13.74 -6.01 5.07
CA LYS A 23 13.05 -5.34 3.98
C LYS A 23 12.91 -6.20 2.73
N VAL A 24 13.93 -6.99 2.38
CA VAL A 24 13.95 -7.77 1.15
C VAL A 24 12.95 -8.92 1.25
N THR A 25 12.96 -9.64 2.38
CA THR A 25 11.99 -10.71 2.63
C THR A 25 10.57 -10.17 2.69
N PHE A 26 10.36 -9.03 3.36
CA PHE A 26 9.04 -8.38 3.42
C PHE A 26 8.52 -8.02 2.02
N ASP A 27 9.34 -7.35 1.21
CA ASP A 27 8.97 -6.93 -0.15
C ASP A 27 8.66 -8.14 -1.04
N TYR A 28 9.40 -9.25 -0.88
CA TYR A 28 9.15 -10.49 -1.60
C TYR A 28 7.79 -11.12 -1.22
N VAL A 29 7.52 -11.26 0.08
CA VAL A 29 6.26 -11.86 0.58
C VAL A 29 5.06 -11.01 0.16
N LEU A 30 5.16 -9.68 0.27
CA LEU A 30 4.13 -8.74 -0.17
C LEU A 30 3.78 -8.94 -1.65
N GLN A 31 4.79 -8.91 -2.52
CA GLN A 31 4.58 -9.08 -3.95
C GLN A 31 4.03 -10.47 -4.29
N LYS A 32 4.48 -11.52 -3.59
CA LYS A 32 4.01 -12.89 -3.79
C LYS A 32 2.53 -13.04 -3.41
N LYS A 33 2.11 -12.50 -2.25
CA LYS A 33 0.70 -12.49 -1.84
C LYS A 33 -0.15 -11.78 -2.89
N ILE A 34 0.23 -10.57 -3.33
CA ILE A 34 -0.55 -9.82 -4.32
C ILE A 34 -0.62 -10.54 -5.68
N LYS A 35 0.50 -11.08 -6.17
CA LYS A 35 0.54 -11.83 -7.43
C LYS A 35 -0.32 -13.10 -7.41
N SER A 36 -0.56 -13.70 -6.24
CA SER A 36 -1.46 -14.86 -6.12
C SER A 36 -2.92 -14.52 -6.42
N LEU A 37 -3.31 -13.25 -6.42
CA LEU A 37 -4.61 -12.78 -6.91
C LEU A 37 -4.67 -12.62 -8.44
N GLY A 38 -3.60 -12.98 -9.16
CA GLY A 38 -3.48 -12.72 -10.61
C GLY A 38 -3.22 -11.25 -10.96
N CYS A 39 -2.91 -10.41 -9.98
CA CYS A 39 -2.62 -9.00 -10.20
C CYS A 39 -1.23 -8.76 -10.78
N GLU A 40 -1.11 -7.76 -11.64
CA GLU A 40 0.17 -7.21 -12.08
C GLU A 40 0.70 -6.18 -11.08
N LEU A 41 2.03 -6.03 -11.04
CA LEU A 41 2.72 -5.10 -10.16
C LEU A 41 3.64 -4.18 -10.95
N GLN A 42 3.42 -2.89 -10.85
CA GLN A 42 4.32 -1.86 -11.33
C GLN A 42 5.04 -1.20 -10.15
N ARG A 43 6.37 -1.20 -10.16
CA ARG A 43 7.19 -0.54 -9.13
C ARG A 43 7.48 0.91 -9.51
N CYS A 44 7.75 1.74 -8.50
CA CYS A 44 8.17 3.13 -8.68
C CYS A 44 7.20 3.93 -9.57
N PHE A 45 5.89 3.74 -9.38
CA PHE A 45 4.87 4.42 -10.17
C PHE A 45 4.94 5.93 -9.91
N THR A 46 5.07 6.71 -10.97
CA THR A 46 5.30 8.16 -10.86
C THR A 46 3.99 8.90 -10.62
N VAL A 47 3.97 9.76 -9.61
CA VAL A 47 2.87 10.69 -9.33
C VAL A 47 3.35 12.14 -9.42
N ARG A 48 2.49 13.03 -9.91
CA ARG A 48 2.76 14.47 -9.90
C ARG A 48 2.37 15.03 -8.54
N LEU A 49 3.31 15.69 -7.88
CA LEU A 49 3.06 16.42 -6.65
C LEU A 49 2.82 17.90 -6.97
N LYS A 50 2.57 18.73 -5.96
CA LYS A 50 2.39 20.18 -6.14
C LYS A 50 3.61 20.80 -6.86
N GLY A 51 3.33 21.53 -7.95
CA GLY A 51 4.34 22.12 -8.86
C GLY A 51 4.91 21.08 -9.83
N ASP A 52 6.19 21.23 -10.20
CA ASP A 52 6.88 20.31 -11.13
C ASP A 52 7.53 19.09 -10.42
N ARG A 53 7.23 18.89 -9.15
CA ARG A 53 7.84 17.82 -8.35
C ARG A 53 7.18 16.48 -8.65
N ARG A 54 8.00 15.43 -8.72
CA ARG A 54 7.53 14.04 -8.89
C ARG A 54 7.72 13.25 -7.59
N GLY A 55 6.76 12.40 -7.31
CA GLY A 55 6.83 11.34 -6.30
C GLY A 55 6.87 9.98 -6.98
N PHE A 56 7.36 8.97 -6.26
CA PHE A 56 7.35 7.58 -6.71
C PHE A 56 6.63 6.76 -5.65
N ILE A 57 5.54 6.12 -6.07
CA ILE A 57 4.81 5.13 -5.30
C ILE A 57 5.60 3.83 -5.34
N ASP A 58 5.77 3.18 -4.18
CA ASP A 58 6.53 1.94 -4.09
C ASP A 58 5.96 0.84 -5.01
N LEU A 59 4.64 0.63 -4.95
CA LEU A 59 3.92 -0.37 -5.72
C LEU A 59 2.56 0.16 -6.23
N LEU A 60 2.31 0.01 -7.53
CA LEU A 60 0.99 0.09 -8.12
C LEU A 60 0.53 -1.34 -8.47
N VAL A 61 -0.60 -1.74 -7.90
CA VAL A 61 -1.25 -3.03 -8.16
C VAL A 61 -2.32 -2.82 -9.22
N ILE A 62 -2.35 -3.70 -10.22
CA ILE A 62 -3.33 -3.69 -11.31
C ILE A 62 -4.04 -5.04 -11.32
N SER A 63 -5.34 -5.05 -11.10
CA SER A 63 -6.15 -6.27 -11.14
C SER A 63 -6.44 -6.72 -12.57
N PRO A 64 -6.86 -7.98 -12.79
CA PRO A 64 -7.24 -8.48 -14.12
C PRO A 64 -8.36 -7.69 -14.80
N ASP A 65 -9.28 -7.08 -14.02
CA ASP A 65 -10.35 -6.20 -14.51
C ASP A 65 -9.92 -4.74 -14.68
N GLY A 66 -8.62 -4.44 -14.49
CA GLY A 66 -8.02 -3.13 -14.78
C GLY A 66 -8.10 -2.11 -13.65
N GLN A 67 -8.66 -2.47 -12.48
CA GLN A 67 -8.64 -1.59 -11.30
C GLN A 67 -7.21 -1.38 -10.81
N ARG A 68 -6.97 -0.22 -10.19
CA ARG A 68 -5.63 0.19 -9.75
C ARG A 68 -5.63 0.63 -8.30
N CYS A 69 -4.66 0.12 -7.56
CA CYS A 69 -4.45 0.48 -6.16
C CYS A 69 -2.95 0.68 -5.86
N ALA A 70 -2.60 1.85 -5.35
CA ALA A 70 -1.25 2.19 -4.91
C ALA A 70 -1.01 1.74 -3.46
N VAL A 71 0.20 1.24 -3.19
CA VAL A 71 0.65 0.84 -1.86
C VAL A 71 1.99 1.51 -1.57
N GLU A 72 2.04 2.27 -0.48
CA GLU A 72 3.26 2.83 0.11
C GLU A 72 3.69 2.00 1.31
N VAL A 73 4.94 1.55 1.35
CA VAL A 73 5.43 0.72 2.45
C VAL A 73 6.27 1.57 3.41
N ASP A 74 5.74 1.74 4.61
CA ASP A 74 6.40 2.44 5.71
C ASP A 74 6.77 1.48 6.84
N ASN A 75 7.57 1.96 7.80
CA ASN A 75 8.01 1.11 8.91
C ASN A 75 6.95 1.02 10.01
N ARG A 76 6.92 2.00 10.93
CA ARG A 76 6.09 1.95 12.14
C ARG A 76 4.93 2.96 12.17
N SER A 77 5.00 3.98 11.33
CA SER A 77 4.03 5.06 11.20
C SER A 77 4.11 5.64 9.79
N PRO A 78 3.01 6.20 9.25
CA PRO A 78 3.00 6.78 7.93
C PRO A 78 3.93 8.00 7.89
N ARG A 79 4.78 8.07 6.88
CA ARG A 79 5.59 9.25 6.59
C ARG A 79 4.72 10.28 5.91
N GLN A 80 4.89 11.56 6.25
CA GLN A 80 4.16 12.65 5.59
C GLN A 80 4.32 12.61 4.07
N ARG A 81 5.51 12.22 3.58
CA ARG A 81 5.77 12.07 2.14
C ARG A 81 4.95 10.95 1.50
N SER A 82 4.72 9.85 2.19
CA SER A 82 3.91 8.73 1.68
C SER A 82 2.43 9.12 1.64
N LEU A 83 1.93 9.80 2.68
CA LEU A 83 0.58 10.38 2.68
C LEU A 83 0.38 11.38 1.53
N MET A 84 1.33 12.30 1.34
CA MET A 84 1.30 13.26 0.22
C MET A 84 1.27 12.57 -1.15
N LYS A 85 2.02 11.48 -1.34
CA LYS A 85 2.03 10.73 -2.60
C LYS A 85 0.69 10.03 -2.87
N ILE A 86 0.08 9.40 -1.86
CA ILE A 86 -1.22 8.73 -2.01
C ILE A 86 -2.34 9.75 -2.29
N ARG A 87 -2.34 10.90 -1.61
CA ARG A 87 -3.33 11.95 -1.86
C ARG A 87 -3.20 12.61 -3.24
N ALA A 88 -2.05 12.46 -3.89
CA ALA A 88 -1.78 13.00 -5.22
C ALA A 88 -2.02 11.98 -6.34
N LEU A 89 -2.64 10.84 -6.04
CA LEU A 89 -3.00 9.86 -7.05
C LEU A 89 -4.01 10.45 -8.06
N PRO A 90 -3.87 10.13 -9.35
CA PRO A 90 -4.88 10.46 -10.35
C PRO A 90 -6.25 9.86 -10.03
N GLU A 91 -7.30 10.45 -10.61
CA GLU A 91 -8.64 9.88 -10.56
C GLU A 91 -8.65 8.42 -11.08
N GLY A 92 -9.45 7.57 -10.44
CA GLY A 92 -9.53 6.14 -10.74
C GLY A 92 -8.41 5.28 -10.15
N ILE A 93 -7.46 5.86 -9.39
CA ILE A 93 -6.45 5.11 -8.64
C ILE A 93 -6.66 5.30 -7.14
N SER A 94 -6.99 4.21 -6.46
CA SER A 94 -7.09 4.16 -5.00
C SER A 94 -5.71 3.94 -4.37
N GLY A 95 -5.57 4.10 -3.05
CA GLY A 95 -4.34 3.73 -2.36
C GLY A 95 -4.39 3.78 -0.85
N PHE A 96 -3.37 3.22 -0.22
CA PHE A 96 -3.18 3.18 1.23
C PHE A 96 -1.69 3.10 1.61
N VAL A 97 -1.39 3.40 2.88
CA VAL A 97 -0.08 3.18 3.48
C VAL A 97 -0.08 1.86 4.25
N PHE A 98 0.92 1.03 4.00
CA PHE A 98 1.11 -0.27 4.63
C PHE A 98 2.33 -0.24 5.55
N LEU A 99 2.13 -0.55 6.84
CA LEU A 99 3.16 -0.49 7.87
C LEU A 99 3.71 -1.88 8.14
N ARG A 100 5.03 -2.04 8.00
CA ARG A 100 5.72 -3.31 8.32
C ARG A 100 5.58 -3.71 9.79
N ASP A 101 5.58 -2.74 10.71
CA ASP A 101 5.46 -2.96 12.16
C ASP A 101 4.70 -1.79 12.81
N GLY A 102 3.40 -1.68 12.50
CA GLY A 102 2.57 -0.55 12.91
C GLY A 102 2.44 -0.39 14.43
N LYS A 103 2.52 0.86 14.91
CA LYS A 103 2.41 1.22 16.35
C LYS A 103 0.99 1.18 16.93
N HIS A 104 -0.02 1.10 16.07
CA HIS A 104 -1.43 1.14 16.50
C HIS A 104 -2.07 -0.26 16.36
N PRO A 105 -2.95 -0.65 17.30
CA PRO A 105 -3.58 -1.97 17.28
C PRO A 105 -4.56 -2.13 16.14
N GLN A 106 -5.21 -1.04 15.70
CA GLN A 106 -6.21 -1.04 14.65
C GLN A 106 -5.70 -0.23 13.45
N ARG A 107 -6.21 -0.55 12.25
CA ARG A 107 -6.10 0.36 11.10
C ARG A 107 -6.73 1.71 11.42
N TYR A 108 -6.24 2.76 10.81
CA TYR A 108 -6.70 4.13 11.06
C TYR A 108 -6.52 4.99 9.81
N ILE A 109 -7.07 6.21 9.85
CA ILE A 109 -6.95 7.20 8.78
C ILE A 109 -5.96 8.28 9.22
N ALA A 110 -4.99 8.60 8.36
CA ALA A 110 -4.08 9.73 8.51
C ALA A 110 -4.14 10.60 7.26
N ASP A 111 -4.42 11.90 7.41
CA ASP A 111 -4.61 12.84 6.29
C ASP A 111 -5.60 12.35 5.20
N GLY A 112 -6.64 11.60 5.60
CA GLY A 112 -7.62 11.02 4.67
C GLY A 112 -7.12 9.76 3.93
N VAL A 113 -5.99 9.19 4.33
CA VAL A 113 -5.40 7.97 3.77
C VAL A 113 -5.50 6.84 4.78
N ASP A 114 -5.96 5.67 4.33
CA ASP A 114 -5.95 4.46 5.15
C ASP A 114 -4.52 4.00 5.47
N VAL A 115 -4.32 3.64 6.73
CA VAL A 115 -3.05 3.15 7.25
C VAL A 115 -3.28 1.76 7.84
N ILE A 116 -2.65 0.77 7.23
CA ILE A 116 -2.88 -0.66 7.48
C ILE A 116 -1.60 -1.29 8.01
N ARG A 117 -1.72 -2.21 8.96
CA ARG A 117 -0.58 -2.93 9.56
C ARG A 117 -0.38 -4.29 8.91
N ALA A 118 0.87 -4.68 8.69
CA ALA A 118 1.20 -5.98 8.12
C ALA A 118 1.19 -7.11 9.16
N THR A 119 1.56 -6.83 10.40
CA THR A 119 1.72 -7.83 11.48
C THR A 119 0.55 -7.76 12.45
N ARG A 120 0.30 -8.77 13.29
CA ARG A 120 -0.63 -8.64 14.44
C ARG A 120 -0.08 -7.71 15.51
N PHE A 121 -0.95 -7.01 16.25
CA PHE A 121 -0.49 -6.14 17.34
C PHE A 121 0.16 -6.96 18.46
N LYS A 122 1.23 -6.41 19.04
CA LYS A 122 1.91 -6.97 20.22
C LYS A 122 1.59 -6.14 21.45
#